data_AF-A0A094PTI4-F1
#
_entry.id   AF-A0A094PTI4-F1
#
_cell.length_a   1.000
_cell.length_b   1.000
_cell.length_c   1.000
_cell.angle_alpha   90.00
_cell.angle_beta   90.00
_cell.angle_gamma   90.00
#
_symmetry.space_group_name_H-M   'P 1'
#
loop_
_entity.id
_entity.type
_entity.pdbx_description
1 polymer ?
#
loop_
_entity_poly.entity_id
_entity_poly.type
_entity_poly.pdbx_seq_one_letter_code
_entity_poly.pdbx_strand_id
1 'polypeptide(L)'
;MAREKLFERSSNFNLTDPQSLLRWAQWLKGKSLRESLDALQPANRRIALEAAERFAKAEIRADGSFKGPKGILGVLTEIIHFGLAPDNIAAADLKEAGLELKVTGLVKNSKGVRAKERLSLGMIDYSKCLKSGKSFEDDLEIQKSLNGLLLMTYWYKARETNPLDLIFHDAMIWKPEGKERIRIRQDWTFIQGCIQSGHAHMLSERYAYALGAPPKGAGKDTDFQAQPVRQPIDYPQTIKHFVAMGVEEEQADYATKDFKERSKRPGQSVKGYVLPKDPALAKRLGPFPARRRCYSLTNSYLTKLVRANITKD
;
A
#
# COMPACT_ATOMS: atom_id res chain seq x y z
N MET A 1 6.07 -0.93 -21.91
CA MET A 1 5.14 -0.03 -22.63
C MET A 1 4.95 1.22 -21.78
N ALA A 2 5.10 2.39 -22.37
CA ALA A 2 4.84 3.66 -21.70
C ALA A 2 3.36 3.75 -21.31
N ARG A 3 3.06 4.49 -20.25
CA ARG A 3 1.68 4.64 -19.77
C ARG A 3 0.89 5.52 -20.74
N GLU A 4 -0.40 5.24 -20.93
CA GLU A 4 -1.25 6.04 -21.81
C GLU A 4 -1.39 7.45 -21.21
N LYS A 5 -0.89 8.44 -21.95
CA LYS A 5 -1.03 9.86 -21.62
C LYS A 5 -2.38 10.35 -22.10
N LEU A 6 -3.19 10.86 -21.18
CA LEU A 6 -4.53 11.37 -21.48
C LEU A 6 -4.47 12.75 -22.14
N PHE A 7 -3.56 13.60 -21.68
CA PHE A 7 -3.37 14.95 -22.22
C PHE A 7 -2.01 15.54 -21.84
N GLU A 8 -1.61 16.57 -22.59
CA GLU A 8 -0.37 17.32 -22.37
C GLU A 8 -0.51 18.28 -21.17
N ARG A 9 0.60 18.42 -20.42
CA ARG A 9 0.78 19.44 -19.38
C ARG A 9 1.63 20.57 -19.95
N SER A 10 1.73 21.68 -19.21
CA SER A 10 2.57 22.83 -19.59
C SER A 10 3.99 22.37 -19.95
N SER A 11 4.68 23.12 -20.81
CA SER A 11 6.03 22.82 -21.31
C SER A 11 7.09 22.53 -20.24
N ASN A 12 6.88 23.01 -19.01
CA ASN A 12 7.79 22.79 -17.87
C ASN A 12 7.55 21.46 -17.11
N PHE A 13 6.58 20.63 -17.52
CA PHE A 13 6.30 19.33 -16.92
C PHE A 13 6.95 18.20 -17.73
N ASN A 14 7.88 17.49 -17.11
CA ASN A 14 8.56 16.34 -17.69
C ASN A 14 8.28 15.06 -16.86
N LEU A 15 7.72 14.04 -17.52
CA LEU A 15 7.41 12.73 -16.92
C LEU A 15 8.65 11.89 -16.62
N THR A 16 9.81 12.18 -17.23
CA THR A 16 11.05 11.43 -17.01
C THR A 16 11.91 11.99 -15.87
N ASP A 17 11.62 13.21 -15.40
CA ASP A 17 12.38 13.87 -14.33
C ASP A 17 11.63 13.77 -12.99
N PRO A 18 12.14 13.00 -12.01
CA PRO A 18 11.59 12.94 -10.66
C PRO A 18 11.36 14.32 -10.03
N GLN A 19 12.27 15.28 -10.23
CA GLN A 19 12.14 16.61 -9.64
C GLN A 19 11.05 17.44 -10.32
N SER A 20 10.86 17.27 -11.63
CA SER A 20 9.72 17.85 -12.33
C SER A 20 8.39 17.30 -11.78
N LEU A 21 8.31 15.98 -11.54
CA LEU A 21 7.12 15.37 -10.95
C LEU A 21 6.87 15.85 -9.53
N LEU A 22 7.91 16.01 -8.72
CA LEU A 22 7.80 16.54 -7.36
C LEU A 22 7.32 17.99 -7.38
N ARG A 23 7.91 18.88 -8.19
CA ARG A 23 7.45 20.27 -8.31
C ARG A 23 5.99 20.34 -8.76
N TRP A 24 5.60 19.47 -9.68
CA TRP A 24 4.22 19.38 -10.14
C TRP A 24 3.29 18.93 -9.01
N ALA A 25 3.64 17.87 -8.28
CA ALA A 25 2.88 17.41 -7.12
C ALA A 25 2.78 18.48 -6.02
N GLN A 26 3.84 19.26 -5.80
CA GLN A 26 3.87 20.37 -4.83
C GLN A 26 3.03 21.57 -5.27
N TRP A 27 2.68 21.70 -6.55
CA TRP A 27 1.71 22.71 -6.98
C TRP A 27 0.37 22.57 -6.26
N LEU A 28 -0.02 21.33 -5.91
CA LEU A 28 -1.22 21.05 -5.12
C LEU A 28 -1.09 21.40 -3.63
N LYS A 29 0.07 21.81 -3.12
CA LYS A 29 0.21 22.24 -1.71
C LYS A 29 -0.78 23.38 -1.42
N GLY A 30 -1.65 23.15 -0.43
CA GLY A 30 -2.72 24.08 -0.04
C GLY A 30 -3.93 24.11 -0.97
N LYS A 31 -3.98 23.26 -2.01
CA LYS A 31 -5.05 23.20 -3.01
C LYS A 31 -5.76 21.85 -3.00
N SER A 32 -6.91 21.83 -3.65
CA SER A 32 -7.77 20.68 -3.89
C SER A 32 -7.54 20.09 -5.28
N LEU A 33 -7.96 18.84 -5.49
CA LEU A 33 -7.92 18.24 -6.83
C LEU A 33 -8.94 18.91 -7.78
N ARG A 34 -10.00 19.51 -7.23
CA ARG A 34 -10.94 20.36 -7.99
C ARG A 34 -10.22 21.54 -8.64
N GLU A 35 -9.39 22.26 -7.89
CA GLU A 35 -8.62 23.38 -8.45
C GLU A 35 -7.68 22.91 -9.58
N SER A 36 -7.10 21.70 -9.47
CA SER A 36 -6.33 21.12 -10.57
C SER A 36 -7.18 20.76 -11.79
N LEU A 37 -8.44 20.37 -11.60
CA LEU A 37 -9.40 20.08 -12.67
C LEU A 37 -9.85 21.37 -13.36
N ASP A 38 -10.13 22.41 -12.59
CA ASP A 38 -10.64 23.69 -13.09
C ASP A 38 -9.54 24.50 -13.80
N ALA A 39 -8.27 24.27 -13.47
CA ALA A 39 -7.12 24.83 -14.19
C ALA A 39 -6.87 24.18 -15.57
N LEU A 40 -7.57 23.10 -15.93
CA LEU A 40 -7.42 22.46 -17.24
C LEU A 40 -8.10 23.27 -18.34
N GLN A 41 -7.47 23.27 -19.53
CA GLN A 41 -8.14 23.71 -20.75
C GLN A 41 -9.42 22.91 -20.99
N PRO A 42 -10.49 23.49 -21.57
CA PRO A 42 -11.79 22.82 -21.70
C PRO A 42 -11.74 21.42 -22.34
N ALA A 43 -10.89 21.24 -23.36
CA ALA A 43 -10.69 19.95 -24.00
C ALA A 43 -10.09 18.90 -23.04
N ASN A 44 -9.02 19.27 -22.32
CA ASN A 44 -8.35 18.39 -21.35
C ASN A 44 -9.26 18.08 -20.16
N ARG A 45 -10.07 19.06 -19.73
CA ARG A 45 -11.08 18.87 -18.69
C ARG A 45 -12.08 17.79 -19.11
N ARG A 46 -12.56 17.82 -20.36
CA ARG A 46 -13.48 16.80 -20.88
C ARG A 46 -12.84 15.41 -20.85
N ILE A 47 -11.62 15.27 -21.35
CA ILE A 47 -10.86 14.01 -21.34
C ILE A 47 -10.68 13.48 -19.90
N ALA A 48 -10.33 14.35 -18.96
CA ALA A 48 -10.15 13.97 -17.56
C ALA A 48 -11.45 13.43 -16.92
N LEU A 49 -12.60 14.06 -17.24
CA LEU A 49 -13.91 13.62 -16.76
C LEU A 49 -14.31 12.26 -17.36
N GLU A 50 -14.16 12.09 -18.66
CA GLU A 50 -14.42 10.81 -19.35
C GLU A 50 -13.53 9.68 -18.79
N ALA A 51 -12.25 9.98 -18.52
CA ALA A 51 -11.32 9.04 -17.91
C ALA A 51 -11.69 8.71 -16.45
N ALA A 52 -12.14 9.68 -15.66
CA ALA A 52 -12.62 9.46 -14.29
C ALA A 52 -13.84 8.52 -14.26
N GLU A 53 -14.76 8.67 -15.20
CA GLU A 53 -15.89 7.76 -15.33
C GLU A 53 -15.43 6.35 -15.74
N ARG A 54 -14.60 6.26 -16.78
CA ARG A 54 -14.12 4.99 -17.34
C ARG A 54 -13.28 4.18 -16.35
N PHE A 55 -12.26 4.80 -15.76
CA PHE A 55 -11.26 4.08 -14.95
C PHE A 55 -11.57 4.10 -13.46
N ALA A 56 -12.12 5.21 -12.96
CA ALA A 56 -12.42 5.37 -11.55
C ALA A 56 -13.87 5.04 -11.18
N LYS A 57 -14.76 4.81 -12.17
CA LYS A 57 -16.21 4.69 -11.95
C LYS A 57 -16.74 5.86 -11.14
N ALA A 58 -16.18 7.03 -11.41
CA ALA A 58 -16.41 8.27 -10.69
C ALA A 58 -17.14 9.25 -11.61
N GLU A 59 -18.34 9.64 -11.22
CA GLU A 59 -19.15 10.65 -11.89
C GLU A 59 -18.92 11.99 -11.18
N ILE A 60 -18.40 12.98 -11.91
CA ILE A 60 -18.20 14.35 -11.44
C ILE A 60 -19.14 15.23 -12.24
N ARG A 61 -20.19 15.75 -11.60
CA ARG A 61 -21.25 16.52 -12.27
C ARG A 61 -20.89 17.99 -12.38
N ALA A 62 -21.60 18.69 -13.25
CA ALA A 62 -21.42 20.12 -13.48
C ALA A 62 -21.67 20.98 -12.22
N ASP A 63 -22.57 20.55 -11.34
CA ASP A 63 -22.83 21.16 -10.03
C ASP A 63 -21.74 20.88 -8.97
N GLY A 64 -20.68 20.16 -9.36
CA GLY A 64 -19.56 19.81 -8.50
C GLY A 64 -19.83 18.60 -7.61
N SER A 65 -20.99 17.94 -7.71
CA SER A 65 -21.28 16.71 -6.97
C SER A 65 -20.46 15.52 -7.50
N PHE A 66 -20.21 14.56 -6.60
CA PHE A 66 -19.35 13.41 -6.86
C PHE A 66 -20.01 12.11 -6.43
N LYS A 67 -19.94 11.10 -7.31
CA LYS A 67 -20.36 9.74 -7.01
C LYS A 67 -19.28 8.76 -7.46
N GLY A 68 -18.74 7.96 -6.55
CA GLY A 68 -17.68 7.00 -6.87
C GLY A 68 -17.31 6.09 -5.70
N PRO A 69 -16.40 5.12 -5.92
CA PRO A 69 -15.96 4.20 -4.89
C PRO A 69 -15.09 4.89 -3.81
N LYS A 70 -14.96 4.25 -2.65
CA LYS A 70 -14.04 4.71 -1.59
C LYS A 70 -12.58 4.49 -2.01
N GLY A 71 -11.68 5.35 -1.54
CA GLY A 71 -10.23 5.24 -1.81
C GLY A 71 -9.81 5.63 -3.23
N ILE A 72 -10.68 6.33 -3.96
CA ILE A 72 -10.49 6.67 -5.37
C ILE A 72 -9.59 7.87 -5.64
N LEU A 73 -9.23 8.62 -4.60
CA LEU A 73 -8.46 9.86 -4.73
C LEU A 73 -7.10 9.65 -5.43
N GLY A 74 -6.43 8.51 -5.20
CA GLY A 74 -5.18 8.18 -5.91
C GLY A 74 -5.38 8.14 -7.41
N VAL A 75 -6.36 7.35 -7.87
CA VAL A 75 -6.73 7.21 -9.28
C VAL A 75 -7.14 8.54 -9.90
N LEU A 76 -7.93 9.34 -9.17
CA LEU A 76 -8.30 10.68 -9.63
C LEU A 76 -7.08 11.61 -9.74
N THR A 77 -6.11 11.49 -8.84
CA THR A 77 -4.88 12.30 -8.89
C THR A 77 -4.05 11.95 -10.13
N GLU A 78 -3.94 10.66 -10.46
CA GLU A 78 -3.27 10.20 -11.69
C GLU A 78 -3.92 10.82 -12.95
N ILE A 79 -5.26 10.76 -13.03
CA ILE A 79 -6.03 11.26 -14.17
C ILE A 79 -6.00 12.80 -14.23
N ILE A 80 -6.45 13.45 -13.15
CA ILE A 80 -6.77 14.89 -13.13
C ILE A 80 -5.53 15.73 -12.91
N HIS A 81 -4.54 15.25 -12.16
CA HIS A 81 -3.35 16.04 -11.84
C HIS A 81 -2.14 15.64 -12.67
N PHE A 82 -1.91 14.35 -12.94
CA PHE A 82 -0.79 13.93 -13.79
C PHE A 82 -1.18 13.76 -15.27
N GLY A 83 -2.46 13.62 -15.60
CA GLY A 83 -2.90 13.42 -16.99
C GLY A 83 -2.61 12.01 -17.51
N LEU A 84 -2.64 11.01 -16.64
CA LEU A 84 -2.27 9.63 -16.95
C LEU A 84 -3.44 8.67 -16.76
N ALA A 85 -3.64 7.75 -17.70
CA ALA A 85 -4.66 6.72 -17.60
C ALA A 85 -4.20 5.65 -16.58
N PRO A 86 -5.00 5.24 -15.58
CA PRO A 86 -4.72 4.13 -14.68
C PRO A 86 -4.31 2.85 -15.42
N ASP A 87 -3.22 2.22 -15.00
CA ASP A 87 -2.82 0.91 -15.53
C ASP A 87 -2.84 -0.17 -14.45
N ASN A 88 -3.04 -1.42 -14.86
CA ASN A 88 -3.08 -2.59 -13.96
C ASN A 88 -1.77 -3.40 -14.01
N ILE A 89 -0.67 -2.78 -14.44
CA ILE A 89 0.60 -3.48 -14.62
C ILE A 89 1.38 -3.45 -13.31
N ALA A 90 2.06 -4.55 -12.99
CA ALA A 90 3.00 -4.64 -11.86
C ALA A 90 4.29 -3.83 -12.12
N ALA A 91 4.15 -2.52 -12.33
CA ALA A 91 5.23 -1.57 -12.50
C ALA A 91 4.87 -0.26 -11.80
N ALA A 92 5.82 0.66 -11.70
CA ALA A 92 5.61 1.91 -10.99
C ALA A 92 4.50 2.75 -11.65
N ASP A 93 3.76 3.57 -10.91
CA ASP A 93 2.72 4.41 -11.52
C ASP A 93 3.29 5.46 -12.49
N LEU A 94 4.51 5.96 -12.24
CA LEU A 94 5.26 6.96 -13.03
C LEU A 94 6.57 6.33 -13.52
N LYS A 95 6.45 5.31 -14.39
CA LYS A 95 7.55 4.42 -14.82
C LYS A 95 8.71 5.17 -15.45
N GLU A 96 8.39 6.21 -16.20
CA GLU A 96 9.34 7.06 -16.93
C GLU A 96 10.36 7.72 -15.99
N ALA A 97 9.97 8.01 -14.75
CA ALA A 97 10.84 8.54 -13.70
C ALA A 97 11.21 7.50 -12.63
N GLY A 98 10.77 6.24 -12.77
CA GLY A 98 10.97 5.19 -11.79
C GLY A 98 10.29 5.46 -10.43
N LEU A 99 9.18 6.21 -10.41
CA LEU A 99 8.46 6.56 -9.19
C LEU A 99 7.10 5.86 -9.11
N GLU A 100 6.75 5.34 -7.93
CA GLU A 100 5.39 4.94 -7.58
C GLU A 100 4.62 6.14 -7.02
N LEU A 101 3.37 6.34 -7.42
CA LEU A 101 2.55 7.41 -6.87
C LEU A 101 1.71 6.86 -5.71
N LYS A 102 1.77 7.52 -4.55
CA LYS A 102 0.86 7.23 -3.44
C LYS A 102 0.26 8.48 -2.88
N VAL A 103 -1.07 8.45 -2.72
CA VAL A 103 -1.83 9.50 -2.06
C VAL A 103 -2.30 8.97 -0.71
N THR A 104 -2.01 9.70 0.38
CA THR A 104 -2.35 9.26 1.74
C THR A 104 -2.92 10.39 2.62
N GLY A 105 -3.92 10.04 3.42
CA GLY A 105 -4.58 11.00 4.30
C GLY A 105 -3.82 11.24 5.60
N LEU A 106 -3.91 12.46 6.11
CA LEU A 106 -3.39 12.89 7.40
C LEU A 106 -4.51 13.27 8.35
N VAL A 107 -4.31 13.04 9.64
CA VAL A 107 -5.21 13.48 10.70
C VAL A 107 -4.40 14.29 11.70
N LYS A 108 -4.93 15.44 12.12
CA LYS A 108 -4.36 16.26 13.18
C LYS A 108 -5.18 16.10 14.45
N ASN A 109 -4.53 15.89 15.58
CA ASN A 109 -5.15 15.91 16.90
C ASN A 109 -4.21 16.58 17.91
N SER A 110 -4.57 16.56 19.20
CA SER A 110 -3.75 17.13 20.28
C SER A 110 -2.34 16.54 20.39
N LYS A 111 -2.11 15.33 19.87
CA LYS A 111 -0.79 14.66 19.83
C LYS A 111 -0.02 14.94 18.53
N GLY A 112 -0.46 15.90 17.73
CA GLY A 112 0.14 16.29 16.47
C GLY A 112 -0.46 15.61 15.24
N VAL A 113 0.28 15.66 14.13
CA VAL A 113 -0.12 15.07 12.85
C VAL A 113 0.20 13.58 12.84
N ARG A 114 -0.66 12.77 12.23
CA ARG A 114 -0.39 11.36 11.97
C ARG A 114 -0.98 10.92 10.64
N ALA A 115 -0.46 9.84 10.08
CA ALA A 115 -1.10 9.20 8.95
C ALA A 115 -2.47 8.64 9.36
N LYS A 116 -3.46 8.78 8.48
CA LYS A 116 -4.83 8.29 8.70
C LYS A 116 -4.91 6.77 8.73
N GLU A 117 -4.18 6.13 7.84
CA GLU A 117 -4.11 4.69 7.68
C GLU A 117 -2.71 4.24 7.22
N ARG A 118 -2.54 2.93 7.03
CA ARG A 118 -1.32 2.34 6.47
C ARG A 118 -1.22 2.62 4.97
N LEU A 119 -0.01 2.58 4.40
CA LEU A 119 0.18 2.78 2.95
C LEU A 119 0.34 1.44 2.24
N SER A 120 -0.63 1.05 1.42
CA SER A 120 -0.56 -0.18 0.62
C SER A 120 0.43 0.00 -0.54
N LEU A 121 1.33 -0.97 -0.75
CA LEU A 121 2.38 -0.93 -1.78
C LEU A 121 2.12 -1.91 -2.93
N GLY A 122 1.64 -3.12 -2.63
CA GLY A 122 1.36 -4.13 -3.66
C GLY A 122 0.84 -5.44 -3.09
N MET A 123 0.14 -6.24 -3.89
CA MET A 123 -0.34 -7.56 -3.45
C MET A 123 0.84 -8.52 -3.23
N ILE A 124 0.72 -9.40 -2.23
CA ILE A 124 1.70 -10.47 -2.02
C ILE A 124 1.21 -11.71 -2.78
N ASP A 125 2.00 -12.12 -3.76
CA ASP A 125 1.79 -13.36 -4.50
C ASP A 125 2.49 -14.52 -3.77
N TYR A 126 1.70 -15.33 -3.05
CA TYR A 126 2.22 -16.45 -2.27
C TYR A 126 2.93 -17.50 -3.12
N SER A 127 2.51 -17.70 -4.37
CA SER A 127 3.16 -18.63 -5.29
C SER A 127 4.54 -18.13 -5.70
N LYS A 128 4.70 -16.81 -5.91
CA LYS A 128 6.02 -16.21 -6.14
C LYS A 128 6.92 -16.27 -4.91
N CYS A 129 6.36 -16.27 -3.70
CA CYS A 129 7.13 -16.38 -2.45
C CYS A 129 7.80 -17.76 -2.29
N LEU A 130 7.29 -18.79 -2.96
CA LEU A 130 7.85 -20.14 -2.91
C LEU A 130 8.92 -20.42 -3.98
N LYS A 131 9.14 -19.50 -4.92
CA LYS A 131 10.13 -19.71 -5.98
C LYS A 131 11.54 -19.62 -5.36
N SER A 132 12.33 -20.67 -5.57
CA SER A 132 13.73 -20.69 -5.15
C SER A 132 14.53 -19.56 -5.79
N GLY A 133 15.53 -19.04 -5.05
CA GLY A 133 16.45 -18.02 -5.56
C GLY A 133 15.89 -16.59 -5.61
N LYS A 134 14.63 -16.35 -5.24
CA LYS A 134 14.07 -14.99 -5.19
C LYS A 134 14.58 -14.24 -3.95
N SER A 135 15.39 -13.21 -4.16
CA SER A 135 15.84 -12.31 -3.10
C SER A 135 14.87 -11.15 -2.86
N PHE A 136 15.15 -10.34 -1.85
CA PHE A 136 14.43 -9.09 -1.58
C PHE A 136 14.51 -8.14 -2.78
N GLU A 137 15.68 -8.05 -3.41
CA GLU A 137 15.96 -7.24 -4.60
C GLU A 137 15.18 -7.68 -5.84
N ASP A 138 14.83 -8.97 -5.93
CA ASP A 138 14.10 -9.51 -7.09
C ASP A 138 12.57 -9.35 -6.95
N ASP A 139 12.08 -8.92 -5.78
CA ASP A 139 10.65 -8.75 -5.55
C ASP A 139 10.12 -7.43 -6.11
N LEU A 140 9.87 -7.42 -7.42
CA LEU A 140 9.40 -6.24 -8.17
C LEU A 140 8.17 -5.55 -7.54
N GLU A 141 7.28 -6.31 -6.88
CA GLU A 141 6.07 -5.72 -6.29
C GLU A 141 6.35 -4.82 -5.10
N ILE A 142 7.43 -5.07 -4.36
CA ILE A 142 7.89 -4.18 -3.31
C ILE A 142 8.93 -3.19 -3.86
N GLN A 143 9.86 -3.64 -4.71
CA GLN A 143 10.94 -2.78 -5.21
C GLN A 143 10.43 -1.60 -6.02
N LYS A 144 9.29 -1.71 -6.74
CA LYS A 144 8.69 -0.56 -7.43
C LYS A 144 8.41 0.63 -6.50
N SER A 145 8.00 0.36 -5.25
CA SER A 145 7.76 1.41 -4.25
C SER A 145 9.03 1.82 -3.51
N LEU A 146 10.00 0.91 -3.32
CA LEU A 146 11.25 1.21 -2.60
C LEU A 146 12.29 1.90 -3.48
N ASN A 147 12.20 1.80 -4.79
CA ASN A 147 13.09 2.50 -5.72
C ASN A 147 12.81 4.00 -5.77
N GLY A 148 11.56 4.39 -5.52
CA GLY A 148 11.15 5.78 -5.33
C GLY A 148 9.63 5.90 -5.23
N LEU A 149 9.17 6.68 -4.27
CA LEU A 149 7.75 6.89 -4.00
C LEU A 149 7.46 8.39 -4.04
N LEU A 150 6.68 8.85 -5.01
CA LEU A 150 6.06 10.17 -4.95
C LEU A 150 4.87 10.10 -3.99
N LEU A 151 5.11 10.51 -2.74
CA LEU A 151 4.12 10.47 -1.68
C LEU A 151 3.44 11.84 -1.56
N MET A 152 2.16 11.89 -1.93
CA MET A 152 1.31 13.07 -1.76
C MET A 152 0.40 12.90 -0.54
N THR A 153 0.34 13.92 0.29
CA THR A 153 -0.43 13.90 1.55
C THR A 153 -1.57 14.90 1.50
N TYR A 154 -2.71 14.58 2.12
CA TYR A 154 -3.87 15.47 2.19
C TYR A 154 -4.51 15.44 3.58
N TRP A 155 -5.23 16.50 3.95
CA TRP A 155 -5.94 16.55 5.22
C TRP A 155 -7.25 15.76 5.16
N TYR A 156 -7.33 14.68 5.94
CA TYR A 156 -8.56 13.89 6.06
C TYR A 156 -9.57 14.61 6.97
N LYS A 157 -10.80 14.77 6.49
CA LYS A 157 -11.96 15.25 7.27
C LYS A 157 -13.00 14.15 7.38
N ALA A 158 -13.39 13.81 8.61
CA ALA A 158 -14.44 12.82 8.85
C ALA A 158 -15.82 13.45 8.57
N ARG A 159 -16.72 12.67 7.96
CA ARG A 159 -18.14 12.97 7.65
C ARG A 159 -18.48 13.81 6.42
N GLU A 160 -17.56 14.54 5.81
CA GLU A 160 -17.80 15.19 4.52
C GLU A 160 -16.48 15.46 3.81
N THR A 161 -16.37 15.04 2.56
CA THR A 161 -16.21 15.93 1.40
C THR A 161 -16.06 15.04 0.19
N ASN A 162 -16.67 15.47 -0.91
CA ASN A 162 -16.30 15.00 -2.23
C ASN A 162 -14.76 14.88 -2.31
N PRO A 163 -14.19 13.73 -2.75
CA PRO A 163 -12.75 13.52 -2.78
C PRO A 163 -11.97 14.63 -3.49
N LEU A 164 -12.60 15.33 -4.44
CA LEU A 164 -11.99 16.44 -5.16
C LEU A 164 -11.69 17.65 -4.28
N ASP A 165 -12.42 17.82 -3.17
CA ASP A 165 -12.35 18.99 -2.28
C ASP A 165 -11.36 18.81 -1.12
N LEU A 166 -10.70 17.66 -1.05
CA LEU A 166 -9.68 17.39 -0.05
C LEU A 166 -8.44 18.24 -0.33
N ILE A 167 -8.00 18.97 0.69
CA ILE A 167 -6.84 19.86 0.59
C ILE A 167 -5.56 19.06 0.75
N PHE A 168 -4.72 19.10 -0.28
CA PHE A 168 -3.38 18.53 -0.25
C PHE A 168 -2.48 19.36 0.69
N HIS A 169 -1.75 18.66 1.53
CA HIS A 169 -0.85 19.24 2.51
C HIS A 169 0.55 19.41 1.93
N ASP A 170 1.12 18.35 1.34
CA ASP A 170 2.46 18.37 0.75
C ASP A 170 2.71 17.15 -0.13
N ALA A 171 3.82 17.17 -0.88
CA ALA A 171 4.35 16.06 -1.63
C ALA A 171 5.87 15.90 -1.40
N MET A 172 6.34 14.65 -1.36
CA MET A 172 7.75 14.32 -1.23
C MET A 172 8.11 13.13 -2.11
N ILE A 173 9.39 13.01 -2.48
CA ILE A 173 9.95 11.74 -2.97
C ILE A 173 10.57 11.03 -1.77
N TRP A 174 10.03 9.86 -1.45
CA TRP A 174 10.58 8.98 -0.44
C TRP A 174 11.29 7.80 -1.08
N LYS A 175 12.48 7.49 -0.56
CA LYS A 175 13.26 6.32 -0.90
C LYS A 175 13.99 5.85 0.36
N PRO A 176 13.76 4.62 0.84
CA PRO A 176 14.40 4.14 2.06
C PRO A 176 15.89 3.85 1.80
N GLU A 177 16.73 4.33 2.71
CA GLU A 177 18.19 4.19 2.62
C GLU A 177 18.78 3.71 3.96
N GLY A 178 20.01 3.17 3.92
CA GLY A 178 20.75 2.72 5.09
C GLY A 178 19.92 1.82 6.03
N LYS A 179 19.82 2.23 7.30
CA LYS A 179 19.11 1.49 8.36
C LYS A 179 17.63 1.26 8.03
N GLU A 180 16.99 2.20 7.33
CA GLU A 180 15.59 2.12 6.95
C GLU A 180 15.34 0.96 5.98
N ARG A 181 16.16 0.89 4.92
CA ARG A 181 16.09 -0.19 3.93
C ARG A 181 16.42 -1.56 4.54
N ILE A 182 17.36 -1.61 5.47
CA ILE A 182 17.70 -2.83 6.22
C ILE A 182 16.49 -3.32 7.03
N ARG A 183 15.79 -2.43 7.75
CA ARG A 183 14.58 -2.80 8.51
C ARG A 183 13.42 -3.25 7.60
N ILE A 184 13.25 -2.65 6.44
CA ILE A 184 12.24 -3.10 5.46
C ILE A 184 12.59 -4.48 4.91
N ARG A 185 13.87 -4.75 4.60
CA ARG A 185 14.34 -6.08 4.20
C ARG A 185 14.06 -7.10 5.30
N GLN A 186 14.36 -6.75 6.54
CA GLN A 186 14.14 -7.60 7.71
C GLN A 186 12.67 -8.04 7.85
N ASP A 187 11.75 -7.09 7.75
CA ASP A 187 10.31 -7.37 7.75
C ASP A 187 9.86 -8.19 6.53
N TRP A 188 10.41 -7.89 5.34
CA TRP A 188 10.12 -8.65 4.13
C TRP A 188 10.54 -10.12 4.29
N THR A 189 11.75 -10.37 4.78
CA THR A 189 12.27 -11.72 5.04
C THR A 189 11.38 -12.46 6.01
N PHE A 190 10.94 -11.80 7.10
CA PHE A 190 10.00 -12.40 8.05
C PHE A 190 8.66 -12.76 7.40
N ILE A 191 8.12 -11.87 6.54
CA ILE A 191 6.88 -12.14 5.80
C ILE A 191 7.04 -13.35 4.87
N GLN A 192 8.15 -13.41 4.13
CA GLN A 192 8.48 -14.54 3.25
C GLN A 192 8.60 -15.84 4.05
N GLY A 193 9.34 -15.83 5.16
CA GLY A 193 9.50 -17.00 6.02
C GLY A 193 8.16 -17.50 6.56
N CYS A 194 7.26 -16.61 6.97
CA CYS A 194 5.92 -17.01 7.39
C CYS A 194 5.14 -17.69 6.25
N ILE A 195 5.29 -17.26 5.00
CA ILE A 195 4.59 -17.88 3.86
C ILE A 195 5.23 -19.23 3.52
N GLN A 196 6.56 -19.29 3.46
CA GLN A 196 7.35 -20.48 3.12
C GLN A 196 7.24 -21.59 4.16
N SER A 197 6.98 -21.26 5.43
CA SER A 197 6.74 -22.22 6.51
C SER A 197 5.26 -22.55 6.75
N GLY A 198 4.32 -22.02 5.97
CA GLY A 198 2.89 -22.30 6.17
C GLY A 198 2.30 -21.60 7.41
N HIS A 199 2.78 -20.41 7.77
CA HIS A 199 2.30 -19.55 8.85
C HIS A 199 1.66 -18.24 8.32
N ALA A 200 1.21 -18.16 7.07
CA ALA A 200 0.67 -16.92 6.49
C ALA A 200 -0.63 -16.41 7.19
N HIS A 201 -1.41 -17.32 7.77
CA HIS A 201 -2.57 -16.99 8.62
C HIS A 201 -2.17 -16.24 9.91
N MET A 202 -0.92 -16.41 10.36
CA MET A 202 -0.37 -15.76 11.55
C MET A 202 0.22 -14.38 11.27
N LEU A 203 0.44 -13.97 10.03
CA LEU A 203 0.96 -12.63 9.71
C LEU A 203 0.16 -11.51 10.40
N SER A 204 0.88 -10.63 11.08
CA SER A 204 0.34 -9.49 11.83
C SER A 204 1.34 -8.33 11.81
N GLU A 205 0.84 -7.09 11.72
CA GLU A 205 1.67 -5.88 11.74
C GLU A 205 2.39 -5.66 13.07
N ARG A 206 2.03 -6.40 14.15
CA ARG A 206 2.71 -6.29 15.45
C ARG A 206 4.16 -6.78 15.43
N TYR A 207 4.53 -7.60 14.44
CA TYR A 207 5.90 -8.10 14.29
C TYR A 207 6.74 -7.20 13.37
N ALA A 208 6.12 -6.21 12.72
CA ALA A 208 6.77 -5.40 11.70
C ALA A 208 7.39 -4.14 12.31
N TYR A 209 8.60 -3.80 11.86
CA TYR A 209 9.24 -2.52 12.18
C TYR A 209 8.70 -1.38 11.29
N ALA A 210 8.60 -1.63 9.99
CA ALA A 210 8.26 -0.69 8.93
C ALA A 210 7.28 -1.29 7.90
N LEU A 211 7.51 -2.54 7.46
CA LEU A 211 6.76 -3.21 6.41
C LEU A 211 5.84 -4.29 6.99
N GLY A 212 4.54 -4.08 6.87
CA GLY A 212 3.51 -5.05 7.27
C GLY A 212 2.97 -5.86 6.10
N ALA A 213 2.28 -6.97 6.45
CA ALA A 213 1.46 -7.76 5.53
C ALA A 213 0.00 -7.83 6.03
N PRO A 214 -0.76 -6.72 6.04
CA PRO A 214 -2.17 -6.72 6.42
C PRO A 214 -3.03 -7.53 5.43
N PRO A 215 -4.20 -8.05 5.88
CA PRO A 215 -5.20 -8.61 4.96
C PRO A 215 -5.69 -7.57 3.96
N LYS A 216 -5.89 -7.99 2.72
CA LYS A 216 -6.48 -7.17 1.66
C LYS A 216 -7.77 -7.83 1.17
N GLY A 217 -8.86 -7.07 1.16
CA GLY A 217 -10.18 -7.54 0.74
C GLY A 217 -11.32 -6.87 1.50
N ALA A 218 -12.54 -7.35 1.26
CA ALA A 218 -13.76 -6.85 1.89
C ALA A 218 -14.05 -7.49 3.26
N GLY A 219 -13.16 -8.37 3.74
CA GLY A 219 -13.39 -9.15 4.96
C GLY A 219 -14.39 -10.27 4.75
N LYS A 220 -14.50 -10.77 3.52
CA LYS A 220 -15.42 -11.85 3.12
C LYS A 220 -14.64 -13.17 2.97
N ASP A 221 -15.38 -14.26 2.92
CA ASP A 221 -14.82 -15.61 2.73
C ASP A 221 -14.02 -15.75 1.42
N THR A 222 -14.38 -14.97 0.39
CA THR A 222 -13.65 -14.88 -0.88
C THR A 222 -12.25 -14.26 -0.77
N ASP A 223 -11.90 -13.71 0.40
CA ASP A 223 -10.55 -13.20 0.66
C ASP A 223 -9.59 -14.27 1.19
N PHE A 224 -10.09 -15.48 1.47
CA PHE A 224 -9.28 -16.60 1.93
C PHE A 224 -8.77 -17.44 0.75
N GLN A 225 -7.59 -18.00 0.96
CA GLN A 225 -6.95 -18.97 0.09
C GLN A 225 -6.29 -20.07 0.94
N ALA A 226 -6.03 -21.21 0.30
CA ALA A 226 -5.23 -22.26 0.92
C ALA A 226 -3.82 -21.75 1.17
N GLN A 227 -3.16 -22.27 2.20
CA GLN A 227 -1.73 -21.99 2.35
C GLN A 227 -0.95 -22.65 1.24
N PRO A 228 0.13 -22.01 0.77
CA PRO A 228 0.94 -22.59 -0.29
C PRO A 228 1.84 -23.73 0.23
N VAL A 229 2.06 -23.80 1.56
CA VAL A 229 2.83 -24.85 2.25
C VAL A 229 2.04 -25.35 3.45
N ARG A 230 2.11 -26.66 3.72
CA ARG A 230 1.54 -27.27 4.92
C ARG A 230 2.42 -26.91 6.12
N GLN A 231 1.80 -26.37 7.16
CA GLN A 231 2.50 -25.92 8.37
C GLN A 231 3.21 -27.08 9.11
N PRO A 232 4.47 -26.91 9.56
CA PRO A 232 5.01 -27.74 10.63
C PRO A 232 4.49 -27.21 11.98
N ILE A 233 3.99 -28.11 12.83
CA ILE A 233 3.54 -27.75 14.19
C ILE A 233 4.75 -27.47 15.12
N ASP A 234 5.96 -27.82 14.69
CA ASP A 234 7.19 -27.70 15.47
C ASP A 234 7.79 -26.28 15.44
N TYR A 235 7.37 -25.44 16.40
CA TYR A 235 7.83 -24.04 16.55
C TYR A 235 9.36 -23.87 16.60
N PRO A 236 10.15 -24.72 17.31
CA PRO A 236 11.60 -24.75 17.19
C PRO A 236 12.14 -24.78 15.76
N GLN A 237 11.53 -25.56 14.86
CA GLN A 237 11.92 -25.59 13.46
C GLN A 237 11.55 -24.29 12.74
N THR A 238 10.40 -23.69 13.07
CA THR A 238 10.01 -22.38 12.55
C THR A 238 11.03 -21.29 12.92
N ILE A 239 11.52 -21.27 14.16
CA ILE A 239 12.56 -20.32 14.60
C ILE A 239 13.84 -20.53 13.79
N LYS A 240 14.33 -21.78 13.72
CA LYS A 240 15.54 -22.12 12.95
C LYS A 240 15.40 -21.72 11.47
N HIS A 241 14.23 -21.94 10.87
CA HIS A 241 13.96 -21.53 9.51
C HIS A 241 14.00 -20.01 9.34
N PHE A 242 13.35 -19.25 10.23
CA PHE A 242 13.39 -17.79 10.21
C PHE A 242 14.82 -17.26 10.33
N VAL A 243 15.58 -17.75 11.31
CA VAL A 243 17.00 -17.36 11.49
C VAL A 243 17.84 -17.74 10.26
N ALA A 244 17.64 -18.92 9.68
CA ALA A 244 18.33 -19.34 8.46
C ALA A 244 18.01 -18.46 7.24
N MET A 245 16.82 -17.86 7.18
CA MET A 245 16.48 -16.86 6.16
C MET A 245 17.07 -15.47 6.43
N GLY A 246 17.69 -15.26 7.59
CA GLY A 246 18.22 -13.98 8.03
C GLY A 246 17.23 -13.15 8.85
N VAL A 247 16.20 -13.76 9.45
CA VAL A 247 15.35 -13.07 10.42
C VAL A 247 16.12 -12.90 11.75
N GLU A 248 16.10 -11.71 12.36
CA GLU A 248 16.63 -11.45 13.70
C GLU A 248 16.00 -12.43 14.71
N GLU A 249 16.85 -13.06 15.53
CA GLU A 249 16.42 -14.10 16.46
C GLU A 249 15.35 -13.60 17.44
N GLU A 250 15.48 -12.35 17.92
CA GLU A 250 14.48 -11.72 18.79
C GLU A 250 13.11 -11.62 18.11
N GLN A 251 13.06 -11.21 16.83
CA GLN A 251 11.82 -11.13 16.07
C GLN A 251 11.22 -12.52 15.84
N ALA A 252 12.06 -13.52 15.54
CA ALA A 252 11.64 -14.90 15.35
C ALA A 252 11.09 -15.55 16.63
N ASP A 253 11.77 -15.36 17.76
CA ASP A 253 11.36 -15.87 19.07
C ASP A 253 10.06 -15.20 19.54
N TYR A 254 9.95 -13.87 19.44
CA TYR A 254 8.74 -13.15 19.80
C TYR A 254 7.53 -13.61 18.97
N ALA A 255 7.70 -13.71 17.64
CA ALA A 255 6.64 -14.12 16.75
C ALA A 255 6.18 -15.56 17.01
N THR A 256 7.11 -16.50 17.16
CA THR A 256 6.76 -17.92 17.34
C THR A 256 6.12 -18.20 18.71
N LYS A 257 6.54 -17.50 19.76
CA LYS A 257 5.83 -17.50 21.07
C LYS A 257 4.38 -17.01 20.92
N ASP A 258 4.17 -15.89 20.21
CA ASP A 258 2.81 -15.38 19.97
C ASP A 258 2.01 -16.32 19.04
N PHE A 259 2.63 -16.99 18.07
CA PHE A 259 1.96 -18.00 17.24
C PHE A 259 1.42 -19.15 18.10
N LYS A 260 2.20 -19.64 19.07
CA LYS A 260 1.76 -20.68 20.02
C LYS A 260 0.54 -20.26 20.82
N GLU A 261 0.51 -19.02 21.31
CA GLU A 261 -0.64 -18.51 22.06
C GLU A 261 -1.87 -18.26 21.17
N ARG A 262 -1.67 -17.79 19.95
CA ARG A 262 -2.74 -17.52 18.98
C ARG A 262 -3.35 -18.79 18.41
N SER A 263 -2.56 -19.86 18.25
CA SER A 263 -3.04 -21.18 17.83
C SER A 263 -4.08 -21.78 18.78
N LYS A 264 -4.11 -21.37 20.05
CA LYS A 264 -5.12 -21.83 21.03
C LYS A 264 -6.51 -21.24 20.81
N ARG A 265 -6.66 -20.22 19.96
CA ARG A 265 -7.89 -19.44 19.81
C ARG A 265 -8.26 -19.21 18.33
N PRO A 266 -8.38 -20.26 17.50
CA PRO A 266 -8.80 -20.11 16.11
C PRO A 266 -10.18 -19.45 16.02
N GLY A 267 -10.40 -18.60 15.02
CA GLY A 267 -11.62 -17.82 14.85
C GLY A 267 -11.69 -16.51 15.66
N GLN A 268 -10.82 -16.32 16.66
CA GLN A 268 -10.78 -15.08 17.44
C GLN A 268 -9.81 -14.07 16.83
N SER A 269 -10.32 -13.08 16.10
CA SER A 269 -9.51 -12.14 15.31
C SER A 269 -8.45 -11.36 16.10
N VAL A 270 -8.69 -11.05 17.38
CA VAL A 270 -7.80 -10.24 18.22
C VAL A 270 -6.73 -11.08 18.93
N LYS A 271 -7.12 -12.26 19.44
CA LYS A 271 -6.28 -13.12 20.29
C LYS A 271 -5.77 -14.39 19.58
N GLY A 272 -6.18 -14.61 18.34
CA GLY A 272 -5.87 -15.78 17.54
C GLY A 272 -5.70 -15.44 16.07
N TYR A 273 -6.37 -16.18 15.19
CA TYR A 273 -6.43 -15.90 13.75
C TYR A 273 -7.84 -16.09 13.21
N VAL A 274 -8.14 -15.45 12.09
CA VAL A 274 -9.50 -15.44 11.50
C VAL A 274 -9.68 -16.68 10.64
N LEU A 275 -10.86 -17.28 10.70
CA LEU A 275 -11.29 -18.38 9.85
C LEU A 275 -12.40 -17.92 8.87
N PRO A 276 -12.59 -18.62 7.74
CA PRO A 276 -13.78 -18.47 6.92
C PRO A 276 -15.03 -18.72 7.75
N LYS A 277 -16.12 -18.01 7.44
CA LYS A 277 -17.43 -18.21 8.07
C LYS A 277 -18.10 -19.48 7.58
N ASP A 278 -17.95 -19.79 6.29
CA ASP A 278 -18.44 -21.02 5.66
C ASP A 278 -17.59 -22.24 6.06
N PRO A 279 -18.15 -23.22 6.79
CA PRO A 279 -17.44 -24.44 7.18
C PRO A 279 -17.01 -25.31 5.99
N ALA A 280 -17.78 -25.35 4.89
CA ALA A 280 -17.45 -26.12 3.71
C ALA A 280 -16.21 -25.54 3.01
N LEU A 281 -16.15 -24.21 2.92
CA LEU A 281 -14.96 -23.51 2.45
C LEU A 281 -13.76 -23.76 3.37
N ALA A 282 -13.93 -23.64 4.68
CA ALA A 282 -12.85 -23.90 5.64
C ALA A 282 -12.27 -25.32 5.47
N LYS A 283 -13.13 -26.33 5.33
CA LYS A 283 -12.72 -27.72 5.06
C LYS A 283 -11.94 -27.83 3.75
N ARG A 284 -12.37 -27.14 2.69
CA ARG A 284 -11.70 -27.15 1.38
C ARG A 284 -10.34 -26.46 1.39
N LEU A 285 -10.19 -25.35 2.12
CA LEU A 285 -8.94 -24.59 2.20
C LEU A 285 -7.90 -25.23 3.15
N GLY A 286 -8.33 -26.22 3.95
CA GLY A 286 -7.48 -26.93 4.90
C GLY A 286 -7.41 -26.26 6.28
N PRO A 287 -6.54 -26.76 7.17
CA PRO A 287 -6.56 -26.41 8.61
C PRO A 287 -6.18 -24.96 8.92
N PHE A 288 -5.47 -24.28 8.01
CA PHE A 288 -4.89 -22.95 8.26
C PHE A 288 -5.17 -21.97 7.12
N PRO A 289 -6.44 -21.71 6.75
CA PRO A 289 -6.76 -20.84 5.64
C PRO A 289 -6.18 -19.44 5.87
N ALA A 290 -5.52 -18.89 4.87
CA ALA A 290 -4.84 -17.60 4.95
C ALA A 290 -5.62 -16.56 4.14
N ARG A 291 -5.75 -15.34 4.67
CA ARG A 291 -6.26 -14.22 3.87
C ARG A 291 -5.22 -13.76 2.86
N ARG A 292 -5.66 -13.31 1.70
CA ARG A 292 -4.84 -12.54 0.76
C ARG A 292 -4.26 -11.31 1.47
N ARG A 293 -3.01 -10.98 1.17
CA ARG A 293 -2.26 -9.88 1.83
C ARG A 293 -1.69 -8.93 0.80
N CYS A 294 -1.42 -7.71 1.24
CA CYS A 294 -0.57 -6.77 0.50
C CYS A 294 0.61 -6.37 1.38
N TYR A 295 1.71 -5.97 0.77
CA TYR A 295 2.75 -5.20 1.44
C TYR A 295 2.20 -3.82 1.80
N SER A 296 2.55 -3.33 2.99
CA SER A 296 2.21 -1.96 3.39
C SER A 296 3.25 -1.33 4.30
N LEU A 297 3.52 -0.04 4.16
CA LEU A 297 4.16 0.70 5.25
C LEU A 297 3.16 0.80 6.40
N THR A 298 3.58 0.35 7.59
CA THR A 298 2.74 0.36 8.78
C THR A 298 2.32 1.78 9.12
N ASN A 299 1.14 1.95 9.75
CA ASN A 299 0.65 3.29 10.09
C ASN A 299 1.56 4.03 11.08
N SER A 300 2.20 3.30 12.01
CA SER A 300 3.17 3.86 12.96
C SER A 300 4.41 4.39 12.24
N TYR A 301 4.93 3.63 11.29
CA TYR A 301 6.08 4.02 10.50
C TYR A 301 5.78 5.20 9.57
N LEU A 302 4.68 5.12 8.82
CA LEU A 302 4.24 6.20 7.94
C LEU A 302 4.00 7.49 8.73
N THR A 303 3.47 7.38 9.96
CA THR A 303 3.32 8.53 10.87
C THR A 303 4.67 9.16 11.25
N LYS A 304 5.71 8.35 11.52
CA LYS A 304 7.06 8.87 11.76
C LYS A 304 7.60 9.57 10.52
N LEU A 305 7.45 8.95 9.35
CA LEU A 305 7.89 9.50 8.07
C LEU A 305 7.24 10.87 7.78
N VAL A 306 5.92 10.98 7.87
CA VAL A 306 5.25 12.27 7.60
C VAL A 306 5.61 13.32 8.64
N ARG A 307 5.74 12.96 9.93
CA ARG A 307 6.16 13.93 10.97
C ARG A 307 7.54 14.51 10.71
N ALA A 308 8.51 13.67 10.33
CA ALA A 308 9.88 14.10 10.07
C ALA A 308 10.00 15.05 8.86
N ASN A 309 9.01 15.03 7.95
CA ASN A 309 8.96 15.92 6.80
C ASN A 309 8.16 17.20 7.08
N ILE A 310 7.11 17.13 7.91
CA ILE A 310 6.32 18.30 8.29
C ILE A 310 7.11 19.27 9.16
N THR A 311 8.04 18.78 10.00
CA THR A 311 8.85 19.63 10.89
C THR A 311 10.00 20.35 10.19
N LYS A 312 10.13 20.22 8.86
CA LYS A 312 11.18 20.89 8.07
C LYS A 312 10.71 22.20 7.42
N ASP A 313 9.42 22.50 7.52
CA ASP A 313 8.80 23.79 7.16
C ASP A 313 8.65 24.68 8.40
#